data_AF-A0A532TV53-F1
#
_entry.id   AF-A0A532TV53-F1
#
_cell.length_a   1.000
_cell.length_b   1.000
_cell.length_c   1.000
_cell.angle_alpha   90.00
_cell.angle_beta   90.00
_cell.angle_gamma   90.00
#
_symmetry.space_group_name_H-M   'P 1'
#
loop_
_entity.id
_entity.type
_entity.pdbx_description
1 polymer ?
#
loop_
_entity_poly.entity_id
_entity_poly.type
_entity_poly.pdbx_seq_one_letter_code
_entity_poly.pdbx_strand_id
1 'polypeptide(L)'
;METSKPKLIEVLKAQIRLERKAAKACAENEKMLDNPVAKSLLYEMRLDSLKHAKILQSLANALQKRPLNLWSYGIKKYVDSLAVRKALEEHVTIEQAMLEYTESVLRQVEDEGARVILQHILEDEKKHHQALKTILARSFRVGPE
;
A
#
# COMPACT_ATOMS: atom_id res chain seq x y z
N MET A 1 -3.92 9.68 -24.90
CA MET A 1 -4.06 8.31 -25.47
C MET A 1 -4.71 7.43 -24.43
N GLU A 2 -5.97 7.01 -24.65
CA GLU A 2 -6.59 6.01 -23.78
C GLU A 2 -5.85 4.68 -23.93
N THR A 3 -5.43 4.09 -22.81
CA THR A 3 -4.76 2.79 -22.82
C THR A 3 -5.82 1.71 -22.94
N SER A 4 -5.83 0.98 -24.06
CA SER A 4 -6.76 -0.14 -24.23
C SER A 4 -6.57 -1.19 -23.13
N LYS A 5 -7.64 -1.87 -22.73
CA LYS A 5 -7.61 -2.89 -21.68
C LYS A 5 -6.50 -3.95 -21.85
N PRO A 6 -6.23 -4.49 -23.06
CA PRO A 6 -5.09 -5.39 -23.27
C PRO A 6 -3.74 -4.73 -23.00
N LYS A 7 -3.55 -3.49 -23.50
CA LYS A 7 -2.33 -2.72 -23.30
C LYS A 7 -2.10 -2.39 -21.82
N LEU A 8 -3.16 -2.11 -21.06
CA LEU A 8 -3.08 -1.91 -19.61
C LEU A 8 -2.61 -3.20 -18.91
N ILE A 9 -3.15 -4.36 -19.28
CA ILE A 9 -2.72 -5.65 -18.71
C ILE A 9 -1.24 -5.92 -19.01
N GLU A 10 -0.74 -5.58 -20.19
CA GLU A 10 0.69 -5.71 -20.53
C GLU A 10 1.58 -4.81 -19.68
N VAL A 11 1.19 -3.54 -19.50
CA VAL A 11 1.89 -2.61 -18.61
C VAL A 11 1.92 -3.13 -17.17
N LEU A 12 0.80 -3.62 -16.65
CA LEU A 12 0.72 -4.21 -15.31
C LEU A 12 1.64 -5.43 -15.17
N LYS A 13 1.67 -6.31 -16.17
CA LYS A 13 2.59 -7.47 -16.18
C LYS A 13 4.06 -7.03 -16.21
N ALA A 14 4.39 -5.98 -16.94
CA ALA A 14 5.74 -5.42 -16.96
C ALA A 14 6.13 -4.87 -15.58
N GLN A 15 5.24 -4.08 -14.97
CA GLN A 15 5.46 -3.54 -13.63
C GLN A 15 5.66 -4.67 -12.60
N ILE A 16 4.83 -5.71 -12.60
CA ILE A 16 4.97 -6.88 -11.70
C ILE A 16 6.38 -7.51 -11.81
N ARG A 17 6.95 -7.59 -13.01
CA ARG A 17 8.32 -8.11 -13.19
C ARG A 17 9.37 -7.20 -12.57
N LEU A 18 9.21 -5.88 -12.71
CA LEU A 18 10.10 -4.90 -12.10
C LEU A 18 10.03 -4.96 -10.57
N GLU A 19 8.82 -4.98 -10.00
CA GLU A 19 8.62 -5.10 -8.55
C GLU A 19 9.26 -6.38 -8.00
N ARG A 20 9.08 -7.54 -8.66
CA ARG A 20 9.72 -8.79 -8.24
C ARG A 20 11.24 -8.74 -8.33
N LYS A 21 11.77 -8.07 -9.35
CA LYS A 21 13.23 -7.88 -9.49
C LYS A 21 13.76 -6.98 -8.37
N ALA A 22 13.07 -5.89 -8.05
CA ALA A 22 13.42 -5.00 -6.95
C ALA A 22 13.41 -5.74 -5.60
N ALA A 23 12.35 -6.52 -5.32
CA ALA A 23 12.25 -7.34 -4.13
C ALA A 23 13.43 -8.33 -4.01
N LYS A 24 13.80 -8.99 -5.11
CA LYS A 24 14.94 -9.91 -5.14
C LYS A 24 16.26 -9.19 -4.85
N ALA A 25 16.50 -8.05 -5.50
CA ALA A 25 17.72 -7.27 -5.30
C ALA A 25 17.85 -6.77 -3.85
N CYS A 26 16.75 -6.32 -3.24
CA CYS A 26 16.75 -5.94 -1.82
C CYS A 26 17.10 -7.14 -0.93
N ALA A 27 16.50 -8.31 -1.17
CA ALA A 27 16.79 -9.53 -0.41
C ALA A 27 18.26 -9.99 -0.53
N GLU A 28 18.90 -9.77 -1.68
CA GLU A 28 20.32 -10.08 -1.89
C GLU A 28 21.21 -9.10 -1.14
N ASN A 29 20.91 -7.80 -1.22
CA ASN A 29 21.64 -6.75 -0.52
C ASN A 29 21.50 -6.85 1.01
N GLU A 30 20.33 -7.23 1.53
CA GLU A 30 20.08 -7.46 2.96
C GLU A 30 21.11 -8.45 3.57
N LYS A 31 21.50 -9.48 2.82
CA LYS A 31 22.46 -10.50 3.27
C LYS A 31 23.89 -9.98 3.36
N MET A 32 24.20 -8.89 2.67
CA MET A 32 25.55 -8.33 2.57
C MET A 32 25.80 -7.19 3.57
N LEU A 33 24.76 -6.71 4.24
CA LEU A 33 24.88 -5.66 5.25
C LEU A 33 25.14 -6.26 6.62
N ASP A 34 25.73 -5.47 7.51
CA ASP A 34 25.82 -5.79 8.95
C ASP A 34 25.01 -4.81 9.80
N ASN A 35 24.84 -3.57 9.34
CA ASN A 35 24.07 -2.56 10.06
C ASN A 35 22.57 -2.94 10.11
N PRO A 36 21.98 -3.11 11.31
CA PRO A 36 20.61 -3.58 11.46
C PRO A 36 19.57 -2.56 10.96
N VAL A 37 19.83 -1.25 11.08
CA VAL A 37 18.94 -0.20 10.57
C VAL A 37 18.92 -0.22 9.04
N ALA A 38 20.09 -0.33 8.41
CA ALA A 38 20.19 -0.41 6.95
C ALA A 38 19.54 -1.70 6.41
N LYS A 39 19.64 -2.82 7.14
CA LYS A 39 18.90 -4.05 6.82
C LYS A 39 17.40 -3.83 6.86
N SER A 40 16.89 -3.19 7.92
CA SER A 40 15.46 -2.92 8.08
C SER A 40 14.91 -2.06 6.93
N LEU A 41 15.66 -1.06 6.47
CA LEU A 41 15.26 -0.24 5.32
C LEU A 41 15.16 -1.07 4.02
N LEU A 42 16.14 -1.93 3.72
CA LEU A 42 16.04 -2.82 2.55
C LEU A 42 14.91 -3.84 2.69
N TYR A 43 14.70 -4.36 3.89
CA TYR A 43 13.59 -5.26 4.21
C TYR A 43 12.24 -4.59 3.96
N GLU A 44 12.08 -3.34 4.37
CA GLU A 44 10.89 -2.52 4.10
C GLU A 44 10.65 -2.35 2.60
N MET A 45 11.65 -1.90 1.84
CA MET A 45 11.56 -1.76 0.38
C MET A 45 11.21 -3.08 -0.31
N ARG A 46 11.73 -4.20 0.20
CA ARG A 46 11.40 -5.54 -0.28
C ARG A 46 9.92 -5.87 -0.03
N LEU A 47 9.42 -5.64 1.18
CA LEU A 47 8.02 -5.88 1.52
C LEU A 47 7.09 -5.03 0.66
N ASP A 48 7.44 -3.78 0.40
CA ASP A 48 6.68 -2.88 -0.46
C ASP A 48 6.65 -3.35 -1.90
N SER A 49 7.78 -3.76 -2.45
CA SER A 49 7.85 -4.33 -3.80
C SER A 49 6.97 -5.59 -3.91
N LEU A 50 6.95 -6.45 -2.89
CA LEU A 50 6.09 -7.64 -2.86
C LEU A 50 4.60 -7.27 -2.75
N LYS A 51 4.26 -6.28 -1.91
CA LYS A 51 2.92 -5.71 -1.77
C LYS A 51 2.42 -5.19 -3.11
N HIS A 52 3.21 -4.36 -3.80
CA HIS A 52 2.86 -3.79 -5.11
C HIS A 52 2.66 -4.88 -6.15
N ALA A 53 3.58 -5.84 -6.26
CA ALA A 53 3.45 -6.96 -7.19
C ALA A 53 2.14 -7.74 -6.98
N LYS A 54 1.74 -7.97 -5.72
CA LYS A 54 0.49 -8.67 -5.37
C LYS A 54 -0.75 -7.86 -5.75
N ILE A 55 -0.77 -6.56 -5.48
CA ILE A 55 -1.89 -5.67 -5.83
C ILE A 55 -2.04 -5.59 -7.36
N LEU A 56 -0.94 -5.36 -8.08
CA LEU A 56 -0.93 -5.29 -9.55
C LEU A 56 -1.39 -6.62 -10.18
N GLN A 57 -0.98 -7.76 -9.62
CA GLN A 57 -1.42 -9.07 -10.08
C GLN A 57 -2.93 -9.25 -9.87
N SER A 58 -3.45 -8.82 -8.72
CA SER A 58 -4.88 -8.87 -8.40
C SER A 58 -5.69 -8.00 -9.37
N LEU A 59 -5.18 -6.80 -9.67
CA LEU A 59 -5.76 -5.91 -10.67
C LEU A 59 -5.77 -6.52 -12.07
N ALA A 60 -4.63 -7.05 -12.54
CA ALA A 60 -4.53 -7.69 -13.84
C ALA A 60 -5.50 -8.87 -13.98
N ASN A 61 -5.66 -9.67 -12.92
CA ASN A 61 -6.61 -10.78 -12.87
C ASN A 61 -8.07 -10.31 -12.92
N ALA A 62 -8.40 -9.23 -12.19
CA ALA A 62 -9.74 -8.64 -12.19
C ALA A 62 -10.10 -8.12 -13.59
N LEU A 63 -9.18 -7.41 -14.24
CA LEU A 63 -9.34 -6.92 -15.61
C LEU A 63 -9.55 -8.08 -16.59
N GLN A 64 -8.81 -9.18 -16.50
CA GLN A 64 -9.02 -10.32 -17.41
C GLN A 64 -10.42 -10.93 -17.33
N LYS A 65 -11.05 -10.95 -16.15
CA LYS A 65 -12.29 -11.70 -15.91
C LYS A 65 -13.60 -10.98 -16.34
N ARG A 66 -13.65 -9.64 -16.46
CA ARG A 66 -14.88 -8.90 -16.87
C ARG A 66 -14.60 -7.56 -17.57
N PRO A 67 -15.52 -7.03 -18.40
CA PRO A 67 -15.45 -5.67 -18.91
C PRO A 67 -16.18 -4.75 -17.93
N LEU A 68 -15.51 -4.12 -16.96
CA LEU A 68 -16.06 -2.98 -16.22
C LEU A 68 -14.97 -2.24 -15.45
N ASN A 69 -15.26 -0.98 -15.12
CA ASN A 69 -14.36 -0.07 -14.43
C ASN A 69 -13.97 -0.61 -13.04
N LEU A 70 -12.79 -0.23 -12.55
CA LEU A 70 -12.22 -0.70 -11.28
C LEU A 70 -13.12 -0.44 -10.06
N TRP A 71 -13.88 0.66 -10.09
CA TRP A 71 -14.80 1.09 -9.03
C TRP A 71 -16.12 0.32 -9.01
N SER A 72 -16.44 -0.34 -10.12
CA SER A 72 -17.62 -1.17 -10.34
C SER A 72 -17.39 -2.61 -9.85
N TYR A 73 -16.17 -2.93 -9.42
CA TYR A 73 -15.84 -4.07 -8.56
C TYR A 73 -16.33 -3.84 -7.11
N GLY A 74 -17.48 -3.18 -6.92
CA GLY A 74 -18.12 -3.06 -5.61
C GLY A 74 -18.16 -4.43 -4.96
N ILE A 75 -17.68 -4.52 -3.72
CA ILE A 75 -17.50 -5.77 -2.98
C ILE A 75 -18.85 -6.51 -2.98
N LYS A 76 -19.01 -7.48 -3.88
CA LYS A 76 -20.32 -8.00 -4.33
C LYS A 76 -21.08 -8.83 -3.31
N LYS A 77 -20.52 -9.04 -2.11
CA LYS A 77 -21.18 -9.72 -1.01
C LYS A 77 -21.32 -8.75 0.15
N TYR A 78 -22.56 -8.49 0.57
CA TYR A 78 -22.94 -7.57 1.64
C TYR A 78 -22.17 -7.81 2.95
N VAL A 79 -21.83 -9.07 3.25
CA VAL A 79 -21.03 -9.47 4.42
C VAL A 79 -19.55 -9.14 4.24
N ASP A 80 -18.98 -9.43 3.08
CA ASP A 80 -17.58 -9.10 2.75
C ASP A 80 -17.40 -7.57 2.72
N SER A 81 -18.40 -6.82 2.24
CA SER A 81 -18.34 -5.36 2.21
C SER A 81 -18.37 -4.74 3.60
N LEU A 82 -19.19 -5.27 4.52
CA LEU A 82 -19.26 -4.75 5.89
C LEU A 82 -18.02 -5.12 6.72
N ALA A 83 -17.53 -6.36 6.60
CA ALA A 83 -16.32 -6.81 7.30
C ALA A 83 -15.09 -6.03 6.83
N VAL A 84 -14.93 -5.85 5.51
CA VAL A 84 -13.84 -5.04 4.95
C VAL A 84 -13.99 -3.59 5.38
N ARG A 85 -15.19 -3.00 5.29
CA ARG A 85 -15.41 -1.62 5.74
C ARG A 85 -15.03 -1.42 7.20
N LYS A 86 -15.50 -2.30 8.10
CA LYS A 86 -15.19 -2.22 9.53
C LYS A 86 -13.69 -2.33 9.78
N ALA A 87 -13.02 -3.31 9.16
CA ALA A 87 -11.57 -3.46 9.29
C ALA A 87 -10.79 -2.22 8.80
N LEU A 88 -11.25 -1.59 7.72
CA LEU A 88 -10.66 -0.35 7.22
C LEU A 88 -10.92 0.86 8.14
N GLU A 89 -12.14 1.00 8.68
CA GLU A 89 -12.49 2.05 9.64
C GLU A 89 -11.68 1.91 10.94
N GLU A 90 -11.55 0.70 11.47
CA GLU A 90 -10.69 0.40 12.62
C GLU A 90 -9.22 0.75 12.34
N HIS A 91 -8.71 0.40 11.15
CA HIS A 91 -7.35 0.76 10.75
C HIS A 91 -7.13 2.28 10.67
N VAL A 92 -8.09 3.03 10.15
CA VAL A 92 -8.02 4.50 10.11
C VAL A 92 -7.88 5.09 11.52
N THR A 93 -8.57 4.52 12.52
CA THR A 93 -8.44 4.94 13.92
C THR A 93 -7.05 4.60 14.48
N ILE A 94 -6.54 3.41 14.20
CA ILE A 94 -5.20 2.98 14.65
C ILE A 94 -4.12 3.89 14.04
N GLU A 95 -4.17 4.13 12.73
CA GLU A 95 -3.21 5.00 12.03
C GLU A 95 -3.25 6.43 12.59
N GLN A 96 -4.44 6.97 12.88
CA GLN A 96 -4.55 8.30 13.49
C GLN A 96 -3.81 8.36 14.84
N ALA A 97 -3.99 7.36 15.69
CA ALA A 97 -3.28 7.27 16.97
C ALA A 97 -1.75 7.14 16.79
N MET A 98 -1.32 6.35 15.79
CA MET A 98 0.11 6.22 15.45
C MET A 98 0.72 7.54 14.97
N LEU A 99 0.00 8.30 14.13
CA LEU A 99 0.43 9.61 13.66
C LEU A 99 0.66 10.58 14.82
N GLU A 100 -0.35 10.72 15.69
CA GLU A 100 -0.28 11.62 16.84
C GLU A 100 0.86 11.25 17.79
N TYR A 101 1.04 9.95 18.06
CA TYR A 101 2.11 9.46 18.91
C TYR A 101 3.49 9.73 18.30
N THR A 102 3.72 9.35 17.04
CA THR A 102 5.01 9.55 16.38
C THR A 102 5.36 11.04 16.25
N GLU A 103 4.38 11.89 15.95
CA GLU A 103 4.58 13.35 15.95
C GLU A 103 4.98 13.89 17.33
N SER A 104 4.45 13.30 18.41
CA SER A 104 4.83 13.67 19.78
C SER A 104 6.25 13.24 20.14
N VAL A 105 6.68 12.06 19.68
CA VAL A 105 8.03 11.51 19.91
C VAL A 105 9.06 12.33 19.13
N LEU A 106 8.78 12.67 17.88
CA LEU A 106 9.69 13.44 17.01
C LEU A 106 10.10 14.80 17.63
N ARG A 107 9.23 15.42 18.44
CA ARG A 107 9.54 16.67 19.14
C ARG A 107 10.60 16.52 20.23
N GLN A 108 10.86 15.31 20.69
CA GLN A 108 11.74 15.00 21.82
C GLN A 108 12.99 14.22 21.39
N VAL A 109 13.06 13.76 20.14
CA VAL A 109 14.20 13.00 19.63
C VAL A 109 15.34 13.95 19.28
N GLU A 110 16.48 13.77 19.95
CA GLU A 110 17.72 14.52 19.70
C GLU A 110 18.58 13.89 18.60
N ASP A 111 18.63 12.54 18.55
CA ASP A 111 19.42 11.81 17.56
C ASP A 111 18.88 12.03 16.14
N GLU A 112 19.72 12.60 15.27
CA GLU A 112 19.32 12.98 13.91
C GLU A 112 18.99 11.76 13.05
N GLY A 113 19.68 10.63 13.25
CA GLY A 113 19.42 9.39 12.52
C GLY A 113 18.06 8.81 12.86
N ALA A 114 17.75 8.71 14.16
CA ALA A 114 16.45 8.28 14.66
C ALA A 114 15.34 9.22 14.18
N ARG A 115 15.59 10.54 14.17
CA ARG A 115 14.63 11.53 13.65
C ARG A 115 14.29 11.28 12.18
N VAL A 116 15.30 11.03 11.34
CA VAL A 116 15.09 10.73 9.91
C VAL A 116 14.25 9.46 9.72
N ILE A 117 14.54 8.39 10.45
CA ILE A 117 13.78 7.13 10.33
C ILE A 117 12.33 7.30 10.81
N LEU A 118 12.12 7.97 11.95
CA LEU A 118 10.77 8.22 12.47
C LEU A 118 9.97 9.15 11.57
N GLN A 119 10.62 10.12 10.91
CA GLN A 119 9.99 10.99 9.93
C GLN A 119 9.56 10.20 8.69
N HIS A 120 10.40 9.28 8.19
CA HIS A 120 10.07 8.38 7.08
C HIS A 120 8.83 7.53 7.40
N ILE A 121 8.81 6.90 8.58
CA ILE A 121 7.64 6.11 9.05
C ILE A 121 6.39 6.99 9.12
N LEU A 122 6.50 8.20 9.70
CA LEU A 122 5.36 9.12 9.80
C LEU A 122 4.78 9.48 8.43
N GLU A 123 5.63 9.70 7.43
CA GLU A 123 5.20 10.03 6.07
C GLU A 123 4.47 8.87 5.40
N ASP A 124 4.90 7.63 5.64
CA ASP A 124 4.23 6.46 5.10
C ASP A 124 2.87 6.21 5.76
N GLU A 125 2.75 6.39 7.07
CA GLU A 125 1.45 6.34 7.76
C GLU A 125 0.50 7.42 7.25
N LYS A 126 0.99 8.64 6.94
CA LYS A 126 0.16 9.70 6.33
C LYS A 126 -0.39 9.28 4.96
N LYS A 127 0.43 8.64 4.13
CA LYS A 127 0.03 8.14 2.81
C LYS A 127 -1.01 7.03 2.94
N HIS A 128 -0.78 6.05 3.83
CA HIS A 128 -1.72 4.95 4.07
C HIS A 128 -3.08 5.47 4.53
N HIS A 129 -3.08 6.37 5.52
CA HIS A 129 -4.29 6.98 6.05
C HIS A 129 -5.12 7.70 5.01
N GLN A 130 -4.47 8.48 4.13
CA GLN A 130 -5.16 9.17 3.05
C GLN A 130 -5.71 8.20 1.99
N ALA A 131 -4.98 7.13 1.69
CA ALA A 131 -5.43 6.10 0.76
C ALA A 131 -6.67 5.37 1.30
N LEU A 132 -6.67 4.96 2.57
CA LEU A 132 -7.79 4.29 3.22
C LEU A 132 -9.04 5.16 3.24
N LYS A 133 -8.92 6.43 3.64
CA LYS A 133 -10.04 7.40 3.59
C LYS A 133 -10.62 7.53 2.18
N THR A 134 -9.77 7.58 1.16
CA THR A 134 -10.21 7.66 -0.24
C THR A 134 -10.94 6.39 -0.69
N ILE A 135 -10.44 5.21 -0.31
CA ILE A 135 -11.07 3.92 -0.62
C ILE A 135 -12.44 3.84 0.06
N LEU A 136 -12.54 4.19 1.34
CA LEU A 136 -13.80 4.19 2.09
C LEU A 136 -14.84 5.11 1.44
N ALA A 137 -14.43 6.34 1.10
CA ALA A 137 -15.32 7.34 0.49
C ALA A 137 -15.82 6.98 -0.92
N ARG A 138 -15.06 6.17 -1.67
CA ARG A 138 -15.40 5.80 -3.06
C ARG A 138 -16.04 4.42 -3.20
N SER A 139 -15.68 3.48 -2.34
CA SER A 139 -16.09 2.06 -2.48
C SER A 139 -17.40 1.73 -1.76
N PHE A 140 -17.79 2.55 -0.77
CA PHE A 140 -19.00 2.32 0.04
C PHE A 140 -19.99 3.47 -0.05
N ARG A 141 -20.03 4.18 -1.19
CA ARG A 141 -21.09 5.15 -1.46
C ARG A 141 -22.44 4.44 -1.41
N VAL A 142 -23.22 4.74 -0.37
CA VAL A 142 -24.64 4.40 -0.30
C VAL A 142 -25.37 5.54 -1.01
N GLY A 143 -25.93 5.28 -2.18
CA GLY A 143 -26.74 6.21 -2.98
C GLY A 143 -27.54 5.44 -4.05
N PRO A 144 -28.77 5.87 -4.39
CA PRO A 144 -29.78 5.02 -5.02
C PRO A 144 -29.42 4.61 -6.45
N GLU A 145 -30.03 3.49 -6.89
CA GLU A 145 -29.98 2.98 -8.26
C GLU A 145 -30.41 4.02 -9.31
#